data_AF-A0A7R9JN98-F1
#
_entry.id   AF-A0A7R9JN98-F1
#
_cell.length_a   1.000
_cell.length_b   1.000
_cell.length_c   1.000
_cell.angle_alpha   90.00
_cell.angle_beta   90.00
_cell.angle_gamma   90.00
#
_symmetry.space_group_name_H-M   'P 1'
#
loop_
_entity.id
_entity.type
_entity.pdbx_description
1 polymer ?
#
loop_
_entity_poly.entity_id
_entity_poly.type
_entity_poly.pdbx_seq_one_letter_code
_entity_poly.pdbx_strand_id
1 'polypeptide(L)'
;CAESLNIDYAAISACSDSQEGNILLSGLGNQTHAFKPTVNHVPYVVLGGVYNSADEEQALVDLKSLVCKLLEDTKPSSCDVPSL
;
A
#
# COMPACT_ATOMS: atom_id res chain seq x y z
N CYS A 1 -11.50 -12.32 8.64
CA CYS A 1 -11.67 -11.30 7.58
C CYS A 1 -12.41 -11.84 6.36
N ALA A 2 -12.01 -12.97 5.77
CA ALA A 2 -12.71 -13.52 4.59
C ALA A 2 -14.20 -13.78 4.87
N GLU A 3 -14.53 -14.42 5.99
CA GLU A 3 -15.93 -14.61 6.43
C GLU A 3 -16.68 -13.28 6.63
N SER A 4 -16.08 -12.32 7.35
CA SER A 4 -16.70 -11.02 7.64
C SER A 4 -16.91 -10.15 6.39
N LEU A 5 -16.12 -10.38 5.34
CA LEU A 5 -16.20 -9.69 4.05
C LEU A 5 -16.95 -10.51 2.99
N ASN A 6 -17.45 -11.71 3.35
CA ASN A 6 -18.08 -12.66 2.43
C ASN A 6 -17.20 -12.97 1.19
N ILE A 7 -15.91 -13.16 1.42
CA ILE A 7 -14.91 -13.54 0.41
C ILE A 7 -14.66 -15.03 0.49
N ASP A 8 -14.59 -15.71 -0.65
CA ASP A 8 -14.20 -17.12 -0.73
C ASP A 8 -12.73 -17.30 -0.37
N TYR A 9 -12.49 -17.73 0.88
CA TYR A 9 -11.15 -18.01 1.37
C TYR A 9 -10.50 -19.22 0.69
N ALA A 10 -11.29 -20.22 0.27
CA ALA A 10 -10.74 -21.44 -0.31
C ALA A 10 -10.04 -21.14 -1.65
N ALA A 11 -10.62 -20.26 -2.46
CA ALA A 11 -9.99 -19.78 -3.69
C ALA A 11 -8.67 -19.03 -3.41
N ILE A 12 -8.62 -18.17 -2.38
CA ILE A 12 -7.40 -17.44 -2.00
C ILE A 12 -6.31 -18.41 -1.53
N SER A 13 -6.66 -19.37 -0.67
CA SER A 13 -5.71 -20.37 -0.15
C SER A 13 -5.17 -21.25 -1.27
N ALA A 14 -6.04 -21.68 -2.20
CA ALA A 14 -5.61 -22.46 -3.35
C ALA A 14 -4.65 -21.66 -4.24
N CYS A 15 -4.92 -20.37 -4.46
CA CYS A 15 -4.04 -19.48 -5.21
C CYS A 15 -2.67 -19.32 -4.51
N SER A 16 -2.65 -19.07 -3.20
CA SER A 16 -1.41 -18.86 -2.45
C SER A 16 -0.49 -20.07 -2.47
N ASP A 17 -1.05 -21.28 -2.49
CA ASP A 17 -0.27 -22.53 -2.51
C ASP A 17 0.08 -23.00 -3.93
N SER A 18 -0.39 -22.28 -4.95
CA SER A 18 -0.21 -22.65 -6.36
C SER A 18 1.02 -22.00 -7.01
N GLN A 19 1.32 -22.45 -8.22
CA GLN A 19 2.30 -21.81 -9.09
C GLN A 19 1.95 -20.34 -9.40
N GLU A 20 0.67 -20.00 -9.48
CA GLU A 20 0.23 -18.63 -9.72
C GLU A 20 0.64 -17.71 -8.54
N GLY A 21 0.40 -18.17 -7.31
CA GLY A 21 0.84 -17.46 -6.10
C GLY A 21 2.36 -17.23 -6.09
N ASN A 22 3.15 -18.25 -6.46
CA ASN A 22 4.59 -18.13 -6.58
C ASN A 22 5.04 -17.10 -7.63
N ILE A 23 4.37 -17.06 -8.78
CA ILE A 23 4.64 -16.08 -9.85
C ILE A 23 4.35 -14.66 -9.36
N LEU A 24 3.20 -14.45 -8.71
CA LEU A 24 2.82 -13.15 -8.15
C LEU A 24 3.81 -12.68 -7.08
N LEU A 25 4.20 -13.56 -6.15
CA LEU A 25 5.16 -13.25 -5.10
C LEU A 25 6.54 -12.89 -5.67
N SER A 26 7.02 -13.66 -6.65
CA SER A 26 8.26 -13.35 -7.36
C SER A 26 8.20 -12.00 -8.09
N GLY A 27 7.06 -11.71 -8.73
CA GLY A 27 6.79 -10.43 -9.38
C GLY A 27 6.87 -9.25 -8.42
N LEU A 28 6.28 -9.37 -7.22
CA LEU A 28 6.37 -8.37 -6.16
C LEU A 28 7.82 -8.22 -5.65
N GLY A 29 8.54 -9.32 -5.44
CA GLY A 29 9.95 -9.28 -5.06
C GLY A 29 10.83 -8.54 -6.08
N ASN A 30 10.60 -8.77 -7.37
CA ASN A 30 11.27 -8.05 -8.44
C ASN A 30 10.97 -6.55 -8.42
N GLN A 31 9.72 -6.16 -8.16
CA GLN A 31 9.33 -4.75 -8.02
C GLN A 31 10.04 -4.09 -6.83
N THR A 32 10.05 -4.74 -5.66
CA THR A 32 10.75 -4.22 -4.47
C THR A 32 12.25 -4.08 -4.72
N HIS A 33 12.89 -5.06 -5.36
CA HIS A 33 14.32 -5.02 -5.68
C HIS A 33 14.68 -3.93 -6.70
N ALA A 34 13.82 -3.74 -7.71
CA ALA A 34 14.03 -2.79 -8.79
C ALA A 34 13.75 -1.33 -8.38
N PHE A 35 12.95 -1.10 -7.33
CA PHE A 35 12.56 0.24 -6.90
C PHE A 35 13.78 1.10 -6.55
N LYS A 36 13.71 2.40 -6.88
CA LYS A 36 14.77 3.39 -6.61
C LYS A 36 14.19 4.62 -5.89
N PRO A 37 14.80 5.07 -4.77
CA PRO A 37 15.97 4.49 -4.10
C PRO A 37 15.68 3.10 -3.51
N THR A 38 16.73 2.33 -3.24
CA THR A 38 16.60 0.93 -2.80
C THR A 38 15.78 0.84 -1.52
N VAL A 39 14.73 0.00 -1.53
CA VAL A 39 13.94 -0.32 -0.34
C VAL A 39 14.84 -1.04 0.68
N ASN A 40 15.02 -0.45 1.86
CA ASN A 40 15.95 -0.92 2.89
C ASN A 40 15.30 -1.16 4.26
N HIS A 41 14.00 -0.89 4.40
CA HIS A 41 13.24 -1.13 5.61
C HIS A 41 11.77 -1.37 5.27
N VAL A 42 10.99 -1.77 6.27
CA VAL A 42 9.54 -1.88 6.18
C VAL A 42 8.89 -1.27 7.43
N PRO A 43 7.72 -0.62 7.32
CA PRO A 43 7.03 -0.25 6.06
C PRO A 43 7.85 0.75 5.21
N TYR A 44 7.65 0.74 3.89
CA TYR A 44 8.28 1.67 2.94
C TYR A 44 7.19 2.35 2.10
N VAL A 45 6.97 3.65 2.28
CA VAL A 45 5.81 4.37 1.72
C VAL A 45 6.24 5.28 0.57
N VAL A 46 5.59 5.09 -0.58
CA VAL A 46 5.86 5.85 -1.81
C VAL A 46 4.55 6.48 -2.27
N LEU A 47 4.54 7.80 -2.44
CA LEU A 47 3.39 8.56 -2.91
C LEU A 47 3.66 9.09 -4.32
N GLY A 48 2.72 8.90 -5.24
CA GLY A 48 2.89 9.32 -6.64
C GLY A 48 4.07 8.67 -7.36
N GLY A 49 4.56 7.51 -6.89
CA GLY A 49 5.72 6.82 -7.47
C GLY A 49 7.08 7.42 -7.11
N VAL A 50 7.13 8.44 -6.25
CA VAL A 50 8.36 9.09 -5.80
C VAL A 50 8.54 8.86 -4.30
N TYR A 51 9.71 8.37 -3.92
CA TYR A 51 10.05 8.23 -2.51
C TYR A 51 10.53 9.56 -1.93
N ASN A 52 9.99 9.90 -0.76
CA ASN A 52 10.38 11.06 0.04
C ASN A 52 10.28 10.66 1.51
N SER A 53 11.40 10.76 2.24
CA SER A 53 11.47 10.34 3.64
C SER A 53 10.56 11.16 4.56
N ALA A 54 10.32 12.44 4.26
CA ALA A 54 9.43 13.28 5.05
C ALA A 54 7.95 12.94 4.82
N ASP A 55 7.61 12.50 3.61
CA ASP A 55 6.28 12.01 3.29
C ASP A 55 6.05 10.64 3.93
N GLU A 56 7.05 9.76 3.91
CA GLU A 56 6.97 8.49 4.64
C GLU A 56 6.79 8.70 6.14
N GLU A 57 7.62 9.54 6.79
CA GLU A 57 7.50 9.83 8.23
C GLU A 57 6.10 10.34 8.57
N GLN A 58 5.54 11.26 7.77
CA GLN A 58 4.18 11.73 7.93
C GLN A 58 3.14 10.63 7.68
N ALA A 59 3.35 9.77 6.67
CA ALA A 59 2.44 8.68 6.36
C ALA A 59 2.34 7.64 7.48
N LEU A 60 3.44 7.39 8.19
CA LEU A 60 3.48 6.47 9.33
C LEU A 60 2.71 7.00 10.55
N VAL A 61 2.57 8.32 10.66
CA VAL A 61 1.79 8.97 11.71
C VAL A 61 0.33 9.17 11.29
N ASP A 62 0.12 9.75 10.10
CA ASP A 62 -1.17 10.15 9.57
C ASP A 62 -1.17 10.21 8.03
N LEU A 63 -1.31 9.03 7.42
CA LEU A 63 -1.43 8.90 5.97
C LEU A 63 -2.62 9.68 5.40
N LYS A 64 -3.73 9.78 6.15
CA LYS A 64 -4.95 10.43 5.67
C LYS A 64 -4.71 11.93 5.46
N SER A 65 -4.16 12.62 6.46
CA SER A 65 -3.87 14.05 6.36
C SER A 65 -2.86 14.34 5.25
N LEU A 66 -1.84 13.48 5.09
CA LEU A 66 -0.85 13.62 4.03
C LEU A 66 -1.48 13.46 2.63
N VAL A 67 -2.26 12.40 2.40
CA VAL A 67 -2.94 12.20 1.11
C VAL A 67 -3.91 13.35 0.80
N CYS A 68 -4.69 13.77 1.79
CA CYS A 68 -5.61 14.91 1.63
C CYS A 68 -4.88 16.23 1.33
N LYS A 69 -3.65 16.41 1.80
CA LYS A 69 -2.80 17.55 1.45
C LYS A 69 -2.32 17.48 -0.01
N LEU A 70 -1.99 16.29 -0.51
CA LEU A 70 -1.44 16.07 -1.86
C LEU A 70 -2.50 16.07 -2.97
N LEU A 71 -3.79 15.89 -2.66
CA LEU A 71 -4.86 15.98 -3.64
C LEU A 71 -5.10 17.46 -4.03
N GLU A 72 -4.95 17.80 -5.31
CA GLU A 72 -5.03 19.19 -5.78
C GLU A 72 -6.47 19.62 -6.17
N ASP A 73 -7.21 18.79 -6.93
CA ASP A 73 -8.46 19.25 -7.57
C ASP A 73 -9.76 18.82 -6.86
N THR A 74 -9.84 17.57 -6.37
CA THR A 74 -11.09 17.02 -5.84
C THR A 74 -10.84 16.26 -4.54
N LYS A 75 -10.99 16.95 -3.41
CA LYS A 75 -10.85 16.33 -2.09
C LYS A 75 -12.18 15.69 -1.67
N PRO A 76 -12.19 14.39 -1.30
CA PRO A 76 -13.37 13.79 -0.70
C PRO A 76 -13.71 14.47 0.64
N SER A 77 -14.98 14.46 1.04
CA SER A 77 -15.42 15.03 2.33
C SER A 77 -14.73 14.39 3.55
N SER A 78 -14.16 13.20 3.40
CA SER A 78 -13.33 12.58 4.43
C SER A 78 -12.11 13.43 4.79
N CYS A 79 -11.62 14.29 3.89
CA CYS A 79 -10.51 15.20 4.14
C CYS A 79 -10.84 16.37 5.08
N ASP A 80 -12.12 16.67 5.27
CA ASP A 80 -12.56 17.73 6.21
C ASP A 80 -12.63 17.22 7.66
N VAL A 81 -12.55 15.90 7.84
CA VAL A 81 -12.58 15.26 9.15
C VAL A 81 -11.15 15.00 9.60
N PRO A 82 -10.73 15.42 10.81
CA PRO A 82 -9.43 15.05 11.35
C PRO A 82 -9.22 13.54 11.41
N SER A 83 -7.98 13.09 11.31
CA SER A 83 -7.59 11.72 11.64
C SER A 83 -7.74 11.50 13.15
N LEU A 84 -8.24 10.32 13.53
CA LEU A 84 -8.43 9.93 14.93
C LEU A 84 -7.11 9.70 15.66
#